data_AF-A0AAN8DUK5-F1
#
_entry.id   AF-A0AAN8DUK5-F1
#
_cell.length_a   1.000
_cell.length_b   1.000
_cell.length_c   1.000
_cell.angle_alpha   90.00
_cell.angle_beta   90.00
_cell.angle_gamma   90.00
#
_symmetry.space_group_name_H-M   'P 1'
#
loop_
_entity.id
_entity.type
_entity.pdbx_description
1 polymer ?
#
loop_
_entity_poly.entity_id
_entity_poly.type
_entity_poly.pdbx_seq_one_letter_code
_entity_poly.pdbx_strand_id
1 'polypeptide(L)'
;TDLDEWKQIVDVLWSDPMPKNGCIPNEVRGGCCYWGPDVTEEVLRRNNLQLLIRSHECKQDGYEFCHNRRISDNSILDTMYKNHSNLETIFRIIDTDHSGLISFKEFHQTWELLRSHLKTEISAKAIADLAQSIDFNKDGSIDINEFLEAFRLVDISAHN
;
A
#
# COMPACT_ATOMS: atom_id res chain seq x y z
N THR A 1 -21.85 -22.31 22.01
CA THR A 1 -22.38 -21.12 21.30
C THR A 1 -22.13 -19.82 22.03
N ASP A 2 -21.99 -19.78 23.36
CA ASP A 2 -21.57 -18.53 24.07
C ASP A 2 -20.03 -18.36 24.15
N LEU A 3 -19.31 -19.49 24.27
CA LEU A 3 -17.85 -19.49 24.44
C LEU A 3 -17.08 -19.06 23.18
N ASP A 4 -17.57 -19.43 21.99
CA ASP A 4 -16.91 -19.14 20.71
C ASP A 4 -17.09 -17.69 20.27
N GLU A 5 -18.25 -17.10 20.60
CA GLU A 5 -18.49 -15.66 20.39
C GLU A 5 -17.65 -14.84 21.37
N TRP A 6 -17.58 -15.26 22.63
CA TRP A 6 -16.70 -14.59 23.60
C TRP A 6 -15.24 -14.63 23.20
N LYS A 7 -14.79 -15.77 22.68
CA LYS A 7 -13.41 -15.92 22.19
C LYS A 7 -13.12 -14.98 21.03
N GLN A 8 -14.05 -14.83 20.08
CA GLN A 8 -13.90 -13.88 18.97
C GLN A 8 -13.82 -12.42 19.46
N ILE A 9 -14.67 -12.04 20.42
CA ILE A 9 -14.63 -10.68 20.98
C ILE A 9 -13.30 -10.43 21.70
N VAL A 10 -12.81 -11.41 22.47
CA VAL A 10 -11.54 -11.34 23.16
C VAL A 10 -10.37 -11.22 22.17
N ASP A 11 -10.36 -12.04 21.12
CA ASP A 11 -9.33 -12.01 20.08
C ASP A 11 -9.29 -10.66 19.34
N VAL A 12 -10.44 -10.04 19.07
CA VAL A 12 -10.53 -8.70 18.45
C VAL A 12 -9.97 -7.61 19.37
N LEU A 13 -10.22 -7.70 20.68
CA LEU A 13 -9.86 -6.66 21.64
C LEU A 13 -8.41 -6.75 22.14
N TRP A 14 -7.84 -7.95 22.19
CA TRP A 14 -6.61 -8.21 22.97
C TRP A 14 -5.50 -8.96 22.23
N SER A 15 -5.70 -9.36 20.97
CA SER A 15 -4.57 -9.79 20.13
C SER A 15 -3.65 -8.59 19.87
N ASP A 16 -2.35 -8.78 19.60
CA ASP A 16 -1.40 -7.70 19.24
C ASP A 16 -0.60 -8.00 17.93
N PRO A 17 -0.20 -7.00 17.12
CA PRO A 17 0.58 -7.25 15.90
C PRO A 17 2.04 -7.64 16.23
N MET A 18 2.69 -8.41 15.36
CA MET A 18 4.12 -8.73 15.48
C MET A 18 4.84 -8.72 14.12
N PRO A 19 6.14 -8.37 14.08
CA PRO A 19 6.87 -8.29 12.80
C PRO A 19 7.01 -9.62 12.05
N LYS A 20 6.95 -10.75 12.76
CA LYS A 20 7.18 -12.09 12.21
C LYS A 20 5.88 -12.72 11.73
N ASN A 21 5.91 -13.43 10.60
CA ASN A 21 4.75 -14.19 10.11
C ASN A 21 4.23 -15.23 11.10
N GLY A 22 2.95 -15.55 10.98
CA GLY A 22 2.21 -16.54 11.76
C GLY A 22 1.28 -15.92 12.82
N CYS A 23 0.63 -16.76 13.62
CA CYS A 23 -0.11 -16.34 14.82
C CYS A 23 0.33 -17.23 15.99
N ILE A 24 0.84 -16.62 17.06
CA ILE A 24 1.41 -17.30 18.22
C ILE A 24 0.72 -16.81 19.50
N PRO A 25 0.58 -17.64 20.55
CA PRO A 25 -0.08 -17.23 21.78
C PRO A 25 0.54 -15.97 22.40
N ASN A 26 -0.30 -15.04 22.88
CA ASN A 26 0.14 -13.85 23.60
C ASN A 26 0.23 -14.14 25.12
N GLU A 27 1.38 -14.65 25.55
CA GLU A 27 1.62 -15.01 26.96
C GLU A 27 1.68 -13.78 27.90
N VAL A 28 1.99 -12.59 27.36
CA VAL A 28 2.10 -11.36 28.15
C VAL A 28 0.72 -10.84 28.57
N ARG A 29 -0.30 -10.98 27.72
CA ARG A 29 -1.68 -10.52 27.98
C ARG A 29 -2.55 -11.57 28.69
N GLY A 30 -2.10 -12.82 28.80
CA GLY A 30 -2.83 -13.91 29.48
C GLY A 30 -3.95 -14.55 28.64
N GLY A 31 -3.95 -14.31 27.32
CA GLY A 31 -4.92 -14.80 26.32
C GLY A 31 -4.70 -14.14 24.95
N CYS A 32 -5.34 -14.65 23.88
CA CYS A 32 -5.25 -14.17 22.48
C CYS A 32 -3.94 -14.55 21.74
N CYS A 33 -3.69 -13.95 20.57
CA CYS A 33 -2.47 -14.19 19.79
C CYS A 33 -1.73 -12.90 19.39
N TYR A 34 -0.42 -13.02 19.24
CA TYR A 34 0.33 -12.15 18.35
C TYR A 34 0.11 -12.61 16.92
N TRP A 35 -0.14 -11.70 15.98
CA TRP A 35 -0.26 -12.07 14.56
C TRP A 35 0.72 -11.31 13.68
N GLY A 36 1.17 -11.97 12.61
CA GLY A 36 2.12 -11.44 11.65
C GLY A 36 1.49 -10.79 10.42
N PRO A 37 2.33 -10.24 9.52
CA PRO A 37 1.85 -9.57 8.31
C PRO A 37 1.06 -10.49 7.37
N ASP A 38 1.39 -11.78 7.29
CA ASP A 38 0.67 -12.79 6.51
C ASP A 38 -0.79 -12.94 6.93
N VAL A 39 -1.06 -12.88 8.24
CA VAL A 39 -2.43 -12.95 8.77
C VAL A 39 -3.20 -11.66 8.45
N THR A 40 -2.56 -10.50 8.55
CA THR A 40 -3.17 -9.22 8.16
C THR A 40 -3.53 -9.21 6.67
N GLU A 41 -2.60 -9.64 5.80
CA GLU A 41 -2.81 -9.71 4.37
C GLU A 41 -4.00 -10.60 4.02
N GLU A 42 -4.08 -11.80 4.61
CA GLU A 42 -5.16 -12.74 4.32
C GLU A 42 -6.52 -12.20 4.80
N VAL A 43 -6.58 -11.53 5.95
CA VAL A 43 -7.82 -10.91 6.46
C VAL A 43 -8.27 -9.77 5.55
N LEU A 44 -7.37 -8.87 5.17
CA LEU A 44 -7.68 -7.75 4.29
C LEU A 44 -8.16 -8.25 2.92
N ARG A 45 -7.46 -9.24 2.34
CA ARG A 45 -7.81 -9.86 1.07
C ARG A 45 -9.18 -10.55 1.11
N ARG A 46 -9.46 -11.35 2.14
CA ARG A 46 -10.73 -12.07 2.29
C ARG A 46 -11.92 -11.12 2.42
N ASN A 47 -11.73 -9.99 3.08
CA ASN A 47 -12.79 -9.03 3.36
C ASN A 47 -12.80 -7.84 2.40
N ASN A 48 -11.95 -7.84 1.37
CA ASN A 48 -11.80 -6.76 0.41
C ASN A 48 -11.57 -5.39 1.09
N LEU A 49 -10.76 -5.38 2.14
CA LEU A 49 -10.37 -4.19 2.90
C LEU A 49 -8.93 -3.81 2.54
N GLN A 50 -8.60 -2.53 2.69
CA GLN A 50 -7.27 -2.00 2.37
C GLN A 50 -6.42 -1.71 3.61
N LEU A 51 -7.06 -1.54 4.76
CA LEU A 51 -6.39 -1.10 5.99
C LEU A 51 -7.05 -1.70 7.22
N LEU A 52 -6.22 -2.16 8.15
CA LEU A 52 -6.63 -2.53 9.50
C LEU A 52 -6.18 -1.43 10.45
N ILE A 53 -7.12 -0.67 11.00
CA ILE A 53 -6.86 0.33 12.04
C ILE A 53 -7.21 -0.28 13.39
N ARG A 54 -6.28 -0.20 14.33
CA ARG A 54 -6.50 -0.64 15.71
C ARG A 54 -5.82 0.30 16.71
N SER A 55 -6.28 0.21 17.94
CA SER A 55 -5.67 0.88 19.09
C SER A 55 -5.06 -0.18 20.02
N HIS A 56 -4.97 0.10 21.32
CA HIS A 56 -4.53 -0.75 22.42
C HIS A 56 -3.05 -0.62 22.83
N GLU A 57 -2.15 -0.32 21.90
CA GLU A 57 -0.74 -0.09 22.22
C GLU A 57 -0.40 1.40 22.23
N CYS A 58 0.26 1.87 23.28
CA CYS A 58 0.79 3.24 23.33
C CYS A 58 2.07 3.30 22.49
N LYS A 59 2.06 4.15 21.46
CA LYS A 59 3.22 4.37 20.57
C LYS A 59 3.77 5.77 20.80
N GLN A 60 5.07 5.94 20.58
CA GLN A 60 5.80 7.17 20.90
C GLN A 60 5.21 8.39 20.18
N ASP A 61 4.83 8.24 18.92
CA ASP A 61 4.23 9.31 18.10
C ASP A 61 2.69 9.24 18.06
N GLY A 62 2.07 8.48 18.97
CA GLY A 62 0.61 8.30 19.06
C GLY A 62 0.02 7.32 18.04
N TYR A 63 0.78 6.90 17.02
CA TYR A 63 0.43 5.83 16.09
C TYR A 63 1.71 5.11 15.61
N GLU A 64 1.53 3.93 15.00
CA GLU A 64 2.60 3.19 14.34
C GLU A 64 2.02 2.45 13.14
N PHE A 65 2.76 2.41 12.02
CA PHE A 65 2.42 1.53 10.91
C PHE A 65 3.10 0.18 11.11
N CYS A 66 2.30 -0.86 11.31
CA CYS A 66 2.76 -2.25 11.41
C CYS A 66 2.38 -3.04 10.16
N HIS A 67 3.11 -4.13 9.92
CA HIS A 67 2.83 -5.08 8.83
C HIS A 67 2.79 -4.43 7.45
N ASN A 68 3.65 -3.42 7.24
CA ASN A 68 3.95 -2.69 6.00
C ASN A 68 2.88 -2.85 4.93
N ARG A 69 2.12 -1.79 4.62
CA ARG A 69 1.14 -1.76 3.50
C ARG A 69 1.71 -2.52 2.28
N ARG A 70 1.37 -3.79 2.15
CA ARG A 70 1.61 -4.55 0.93
C ARG A 70 0.26 -4.64 0.26
N ILE A 71 -0.09 -3.54 -0.39
CA ILE A 71 -0.60 -3.72 -1.74
C ILE A 71 0.65 -3.76 -2.59
N SER A 72 0.98 -4.96 -3.02
CA SER A 72 2.08 -5.29 -3.90
C SER A 72 1.94 -4.54 -5.21
N ASP A 73 2.37 -3.27 -5.28
CA ASP A 73 2.53 -2.51 -6.54
C ASP A 73 3.61 -1.42 -6.46
N ASN A 74 4.57 -1.55 -5.53
CA ASN A 74 5.73 -0.63 -5.47
C ASN A 74 6.68 -0.76 -6.68
N SER A 75 6.49 -1.72 -7.60
CA SER A 75 7.41 -1.89 -8.74
C SER A 75 7.38 -0.73 -9.73
N ILE A 76 6.24 -0.07 -9.94
CA ILE A 76 6.11 0.99 -10.96
C ILE A 76 6.75 2.28 -10.46
N LEU A 77 6.35 2.71 -9.27
CA LEU A 77 6.82 3.94 -8.66
C LEU A 77 8.31 3.85 -8.26
N ASP A 78 8.78 2.72 -7.73
CA ASP A 78 10.21 2.51 -7.45
C ASP A 78 11.06 2.57 -8.72
N THR A 79 10.55 2.00 -9.82
CA THR A 79 11.25 1.98 -11.11
C THR A 79 11.39 3.39 -11.67
N MET A 80 10.33 4.19 -11.58
CA MET A 80 10.39 5.60 -11.93
C MET A 80 11.41 6.31 -11.02
N TYR A 81 11.30 6.19 -9.70
CA TYR A 81 12.22 6.86 -8.78
C TYR A 81 13.71 6.56 -9.04
N LYS A 82 14.07 5.29 -9.25
CA LYS A 82 15.46 4.86 -9.47
C LYS A 82 16.10 5.39 -10.76
N ASN A 83 15.30 5.75 -11.75
CA ASN A 83 15.78 6.15 -13.07
C ASN A 83 15.74 7.67 -13.30
N HIS A 84 15.30 8.46 -12.32
CA HIS A 84 14.92 9.84 -12.58
C HIS A 84 15.40 10.80 -11.49
N SER A 85 16.31 11.71 -11.85
CA SER A 85 16.91 12.70 -10.95
C SER A 85 15.96 13.84 -10.54
N ASN A 86 14.71 13.89 -11.03
CA ASN A 86 13.69 14.86 -10.65
C ASN A 86 12.26 14.34 -10.97
N LEU A 87 11.40 14.17 -9.97
CA LEU A 87 10.00 13.71 -10.10
C LEU A 87 9.15 14.58 -11.03
N GLU A 88 9.37 15.89 -11.03
CA GLU A 88 8.69 16.84 -11.93
C GLU A 88 9.05 16.58 -13.39
N THR A 89 10.26 16.08 -13.65
CA THR A 89 10.66 15.69 -15.01
C THR A 89 9.96 14.42 -15.44
N ILE A 90 9.76 13.47 -14.52
CA ILE A 90 8.96 12.26 -14.79
C ILE A 90 7.53 12.66 -15.12
N PHE A 91 6.93 13.52 -14.30
CA PHE A 91 5.58 14.01 -14.50
C PHE A 91 5.41 14.58 -15.91
N ARG A 92 6.33 15.47 -16.33
CA ARG A 92 6.34 16.03 -17.69
C ARG A 92 6.62 15.04 -18.82
N ILE A 93 7.33 13.94 -18.54
CA ILE A 93 7.56 12.88 -19.53
C ILE A 93 6.26 12.11 -19.77
N ILE A 94 5.45 11.93 -18.71
CA ILE A 94 4.17 11.22 -18.77
C ILE A 94 3.08 12.13 -19.34
N ASP A 95 3.02 13.39 -18.93
CA ASP A 95 2.12 14.43 -19.44
C ASP A 95 2.53 14.88 -20.86
N THR A 96 2.19 14.03 -21.83
CA THR A 96 2.59 14.18 -23.23
C THR A 96 1.87 15.30 -23.95
N ASP A 97 0.64 15.62 -23.51
CA ASP A 97 -0.13 16.71 -24.07
C ASP A 97 0.09 18.05 -23.36
N HIS A 98 0.88 18.05 -22.28
CA HIS A 98 1.23 19.22 -21.47
C HIS A 98 0.02 19.91 -20.87
N SER A 99 -1.02 19.13 -20.56
CA SER A 99 -2.22 19.63 -19.90
C SER A 99 -1.99 19.99 -18.43
N GLY A 100 -0.88 19.52 -17.84
CA GLY A 100 -0.60 19.63 -16.41
C GLY A 100 -1.32 18.57 -15.57
N LEU A 101 -1.96 17.60 -16.23
CA LEU A 101 -2.64 16.45 -15.63
C LEU A 101 -2.19 15.19 -16.37
N ILE A 102 -1.98 14.09 -15.65
CA ILE A 102 -1.70 12.80 -16.28
C ILE A 102 -3.02 12.05 -16.43
N SER A 103 -3.46 11.84 -17.67
CA SER A 103 -4.60 10.96 -17.93
C SER A 103 -4.23 9.49 -17.72
N PHE A 104 -5.21 8.63 -17.41
CA PHE A 104 -4.97 7.18 -17.31
C PHE A 104 -4.41 6.56 -18.60
N LYS A 105 -4.73 7.17 -19.76
CA LYS A 105 -4.19 6.75 -21.04
C LYS A 105 -2.70 7.04 -21.12
N GLU A 106 -2.26 8.22 -20.73
CA GLU A 106 -0.84 8.61 -20.73
C GLU A 106 -0.02 7.78 -19.73
N PHE A 107 -0.60 7.54 -18.54
CA PHE A 107 0.00 6.67 -17.55
C PHE A 107 0.21 5.26 -18.10
N HIS A 108 -0.82 4.67 -18.73
CA HIS A 108 -0.73 3.34 -19.33
C HIS A 108 0.26 3.30 -20.51
N GLN A 109 0.27 4.31 -21.38
CA GLN A 109 1.18 4.38 -22.52
C GLN A 109 2.64 4.46 -22.09
N THR A 110 2.93 5.32 -21.10
CA THR A 110 4.26 5.41 -20.50
C THR A 110 4.69 4.05 -19.94
N TRP A 111 3.77 3.35 -19.27
CA TRP A 111 4.09 2.05 -18.70
C TRP A 111 4.38 0.97 -19.76
N GLU A 112 3.60 0.91 -20.85
CA GLU A 112 3.89 -0.01 -21.95
C GLU A 112 5.29 0.25 -22.57
N LEU A 113 5.71 1.51 -22.66
CA LEU A 113 7.06 1.87 -23.08
C LEU A 113 8.13 1.39 -22.10
N LEU A 114 7.93 1.60 -20.80
CA LEU A 114 8.87 1.15 -19.77
C LEU A 114 8.96 -0.38 -19.69
N ARG A 115 7.82 -1.07 -19.79
CA ARG A 115 7.74 -2.54 -19.83
C ARG A 115 8.64 -3.11 -20.91
N SER A 116 8.56 -2.55 -22.12
CA SER A 116 9.37 -3.00 -23.26
C SER A 116 10.88 -2.87 -23.03
N HIS A 117 11.31 -1.85 -22.27
CA HIS A 117 12.72 -1.57 -22.01
C HIS A 117 13.28 -2.28 -20.77
N LEU A 118 12.44 -2.50 -19.75
CA LEU A 118 12.88 -2.96 -18.43
C LEU A 118 12.65 -4.45 -18.17
N LYS A 119 12.00 -5.16 -19.10
CA LYS A 119 11.71 -6.61 -18.99
C LYS A 119 10.93 -6.98 -17.72
N THR A 120 10.16 -6.05 -17.17
CA THR A 120 9.29 -6.27 -16.02
C THR A 120 7.92 -6.75 -16.49
N GLU A 121 7.44 -7.85 -15.93
CA GLU A 121 6.09 -8.36 -16.21
C GLU A 121 5.10 -7.76 -15.21
N ILE A 122 4.37 -6.73 -15.63
CA ILE A 122 3.24 -6.17 -14.86
C ILE A 122 1.97 -6.26 -15.72
N SER A 123 0.87 -6.66 -15.10
CA SER A 123 -0.42 -6.80 -15.79
C SER A 123 -1.08 -5.45 -16.04
N ALA A 124 -1.82 -5.32 -17.14
CA ALA A 124 -2.59 -4.10 -17.46
C ALA A 124 -3.58 -3.71 -16.33
N LYS A 125 -4.11 -4.71 -15.63
CA LYS A 125 -4.99 -4.50 -14.48
C LYS A 125 -4.26 -3.83 -13.30
N ALA A 126 -3.05 -4.28 -12.99
CA ALA A 126 -2.25 -3.68 -11.91
C ALA A 126 -1.90 -2.21 -12.20
N ILE A 127 -1.60 -1.87 -13.46
CA ILE A 127 -1.36 -0.47 -13.87
C ILE A 127 -2.60 0.39 -13.65
N ALA A 128 -3.77 -0.11 -14.04
CA ALA A 128 -5.03 0.60 -13.90
C ALA A 128 -5.42 0.76 -12.41
N ASP A 129 -5.28 -0.32 -11.63
CA ASP A 129 -5.54 -0.30 -10.20
C ASP A 129 -4.57 0.68 -9.49
N LEU A 130 -3.30 0.77 -9.94
CA LEU A 130 -2.34 1.76 -9.44
C LEU A 130 -2.75 3.19 -9.81
N ALA A 131 -3.05 3.49 -11.07
CA ALA A 131 -3.46 4.83 -11.49
C ALA A 131 -4.68 5.33 -10.70
N GLN A 132 -5.66 4.43 -10.48
CA GLN A 132 -6.85 4.72 -9.69
C GLN A 132 -6.57 4.89 -8.19
N SER A 133 -5.48 4.31 -7.68
CA SER A 133 -5.07 4.50 -6.27
C SER A 133 -4.36 5.84 -6.03
N ILE A 134 -3.77 6.41 -7.08
CA ILE A 134 -3.07 7.71 -7.06
C ILE A 134 -4.07 8.86 -7.21
N ASP A 135 -5.11 8.67 -8.03
CA ASP A 135 -6.23 9.59 -8.23
C ASP A 135 -7.11 9.68 -6.95
N PHE A 136 -6.68 10.51 -6.00
CA PHE A 136 -7.32 10.65 -4.69
C PHE A 136 -8.67 11.36 -4.80
N ASN A 137 -8.75 12.35 -5.67
CA ASN A 137 -9.95 13.15 -5.87
C ASN A 137 -11.00 12.44 -6.77
N LYS A 138 -10.58 11.38 -7.49
CA LYS A 138 -11.38 10.54 -8.40
C LYS A 138 -11.91 11.28 -9.63
N ASP A 139 -11.15 12.23 -10.14
CA ASP A 139 -11.50 12.98 -11.34
C ASP A 139 -11.10 12.26 -12.65
N GLY A 140 -10.42 11.11 -12.54
CA GLY A 140 -9.99 10.30 -13.68
C GLY A 140 -8.67 10.76 -14.30
N SER A 141 -8.00 11.72 -13.67
CA SER A 141 -6.67 12.22 -14.00
C SER A 141 -5.80 12.22 -12.73
N ILE A 142 -4.50 12.42 -12.90
CA ILE A 142 -3.55 12.50 -11.79
C ILE A 142 -2.87 13.86 -11.87
N ASP A 143 -3.08 14.70 -10.86
CA ASP A 143 -2.36 15.97 -10.75
C ASP A 143 -0.97 15.81 -10.14
N ILE A 144 -0.16 16.88 -10.18
CA ILE A 144 1.22 16.84 -9.66
C ILE A 144 1.29 16.55 -8.16
N ASN A 145 0.33 17.01 -7.35
CA ASN A 145 0.31 16.75 -5.91
C ASN A 145 -0.04 15.29 -5.65
N GLU A 146 -1.04 14.76 -6.35
CA GLU A 146 -1.42 13.35 -6.27
C GLU A 146 -0.26 12.44 -6.69
N PHE A 147 0.41 12.78 -7.79
CA PHE A 147 1.63 12.12 -8.23
C PHE A 147 2.71 12.15 -7.14
N LEU A 148 3.06 13.32 -6.60
CA LEU A 148 4.10 13.45 -5.58
C LEU A 148 3.76 12.71 -4.28
N GLU A 149 2.52 12.75 -3.81
CA GLU A 149 2.10 12.03 -2.60
C GLU A 149 2.17 10.50 -2.79
N ALA A 150 1.89 9.99 -4.00
CA ALA A 150 2.11 8.59 -4.30
C ALA A 150 3.58 8.17 -4.14
N PHE A 151 4.54 9.02 -4.55
CA PHE A 151 5.97 8.75 -4.35
C PHE A 151 6.44 8.95 -2.91
N ARG A 152 5.83 9.88 -2.16
CA ARG A 152 6.16 10.11 -0.75
C ARG A 152 5.86 8.88 0.11
N LEU A 153 4.76 8.18 -0.19
CA LEU A 153 4.41 6.93 0.49
C LEU A 153 5.41 5.80 0.21
N VAL A 154 6.02 5.79 -0.99
CA VAL A 154 7.07 4.83 -1.36
C VAL A 154 8.37 5.11 -0.60
N ASP A 155 8.78 6.38 -0.49
CA ASP A 155 10.03 6.78 0.15
C ASP A 155 10.06 6.45 1.66
N ILE A 156 8.93 6.65 2.36
CA ILE A 156 8.77 6.27 3.79
C ILE A 156 8.87 4.74 3.97
N SER A 157 8.46 3.97 2.96
CA SER A 157 8.52 2.51 3.00
C SER A 157 9.90 1.92 2.65
N ALA A 158 10.75 2.70 1.95
CA ALA A 158 12.08 2.26 1.52
C ALA A 158 13.18 2.50 2.58
N HIS A 159 12.91 3.36 3.57
CA HIS A 159 13.87 3.78 4.60
C HIS A 159 13.61 3.17 5.99
N ASN A 160 12.76 2.14 6.11
CA ASN A 160 12.53 1.37 7.34
C ASN A 160 12.91 -0.10 7.19
#